data_AF-A0A0V8DX15-F1
#
_entry.id   AF-A0A0V8DX15-F1
#
_cell.length_a   1.000
_cell.length_b   1.000
_cell.length_c   1.000
_cell.angle_alpha   90.00
_cell.angle_beta   90.00
_cell.angle_gamma   90.00
#
_symmetry.space_group_name_H-M   'P 1'
#
loop_
_entity.id
_entity.type
_entity.pdbx_description
1 polymer ?
#
loop_
_entity_poly.entity_id
_entity_poly.type
_entity_poly.pdbx_seq_one_letter_code
_entity_poly.pdbx_strand_id
1 'polypeptide(L)'
;MLAIKSWRIGSTLSTNPYPKAWNGSTWTIWNEFLCYIIIVIIVSLIIKYKKIYIPIMAFLWLGLSFLSSRLPELIKAGGNSLIDVKLFIPLFSVFMAGSLLYSLKKYLRFNLFGGIISLIVASLIITSFPNFGYQYAAPFILFVVFVIANKIPSPKWIKKNDLS
;
A
#
# COMPACT_ATOMS: atom_id res chain seq x y z
N MET A 1 10.72 -6.81 21.19
CA MET A 1 11.03 -5.71 20.26
C MET A 1 11.94 -6.24 19.16
N LEU A 2 11.44 -6.41 17.94
CA LEU A 2 12.29 -6.72 16.78
C LEU A 2 13.05 -5.44 16.40
N ALA A 3 14.23 -5.24 16.96
CA ALA A 3 15.15 -4.20 16.53
C ALA A 3 16.28 -4.90 15.74
N ILE A 4 16.33 -4.65 14.43
CA ILE A 4 17.38 -5.18 13.55
C ILE A 4 18.69 -4.49 13.93
N LYS A 5 19.62 -5.24 14.54
CA LYS A 5 20.91 -4.73 15.04
C LYS A 5 22.09 -4.92 14.08
N SER A 6 21.90 -5.55 12.93
CA SER A 6 22.97 -5.89 12.00
C SER A 6 22.63 -5.45 10.57
N TRP A 7 23.46 -4.55 10.04
CA TRP A 7 23.36 -4.01 8.67
C TRP A 7 24.45 -4.57 7.74
N ARG A 8 25.34 -5.44 8.24
CA ARG A 8 26.53 -5.91 7.50
C ARG A 8 26.32 -7.35 7.04
N ILE A 9 26.19 -7.52 5.73
CA ILE A 9 26.40 -8.80 5.05
C ILE A 9 27.91 -8.91 4.77
N GLY A 10 28.50 -10.10 4.94
CA GLY A 10 29.91 -10.37 4.62
C GLY A 10 30.23 -10.23 3.11
N SER A 11 31.33 -10.81 2.65
CA SER A 11 31.77 -10.71 1.24
C SER A 11 30.95 -11.55 0.25
N THR A 12 29.97 -12.33 0.71
CA THR A 12 29.20 -13.31 -0.07
C THR A 12 28.38 -12.69 -1.22
N LEU A 13 28.17 -11.37 -1.21
CA LEU A 13 27.40 -10.63 -2.22
C LEU A 13 28.19 -9.49 -2.88
N SER A 14 29.52 -9.60 -2.93
CA SER A 14 30.41 -8.58 -3.54
C SER A 14 30.17 -8.34 -5.04
N THR A 15 29.57 -9.30 -5.75
CA THR A 15 29.26 -9.21 -7.19
C THR A 15 27.86 -8.67 -7.49
N ASN A 16 27.07 -8.31 -6.47
CA ASN A 16 25.73 -7.74 -6.66
C ASN A 16 25.84 -6.34 -7.31
N PRO A 17 25.04 -6.03 -8.36
CA PRO A 17 25.05 -4.70 -9.00
C PRO A 17 24.70 -3.54 -8.05
N TYR A 18 24.01 -3.83 -6.94
CA TYR A 18 23.63 -2.85 -5.92
C TYR A 18 24.05 -3.31 -4.52
N PRO A 19 25.36 -3.39 -4.22
CA PRO A 19 25.89 -4.00 -3.00
C PRO A 19 25.51 -3.20 -1.74
N LYS A 20 25.17 -1.91 -1.89
CA LYS A 20 24.74 -1.02 -0.80
C LYS A 20 23.22 -0.95 -0.59
N ALA A 21 22.42 -1.57 -1.46
CA ALA A 21 20.94 -1.54 -1.40
C ALA A 21 20.33 -2.94 -1.25
N TRP A 22 21.14 -3.94 -0.92
CA TRP A 22 20.72 -5.33 -0.77
C TRP A 22 19.56 -5.51 0.21
N ASN A 23 19.59 -4.75 1.30
CA ASN A 23 18.58 -4.77 2.35
C ASN A 23 17.46 -3.75 2.13
N GLY A 24 17.23 -3.28 0.89
CA GLY A 24 16.22 -2.27 0.57
C GLY A 24 14.81 -2.61 1.11
N SER A 25 14.41 -3.89 1.09
CA SER A 25 13.13 -4.32 1.69
C SER A 25 13.07 -4.11 3.21
N THR A 26 14.20 -4.18 3.91
CA THR A 26 14.23 -3.87 5.35
C THR A 26 14.07 -2.38 5.65
N TRP A 27 14.31 -1.51 4.67
CA TRP A 27 14.19 -0.05 4.84
C TRP A 27 12.73 0.40 4.86
N THR A 28 11.85 -0.30 4.13
CA THR A 28 10.41 -0.02 4.12
C THR A 28 9.68 -0.72 5.26
N ILE A 29 10.21 -1.83 5.78
CA ILE A 29 9.51 -2.72 6.72
C ILE A 29 9.03 -1.99 7.99
N TRP A 30 9.82 -1.02 8.47
CA TRP A 30 9.43 -0.23 9.64
C TRP A 30 8.24 0.68 9.34
N ASN A 31 8.23 1.32 8.17
CA ASN A 31 7.12 2.16 7.72
C ASN A 31 5.86 1.32 7.46
N GLU A 32 6.01 0.12 6.89
CA GLU A 32 4.91 -0.83 6.68
C GLU A 32 4.29 -1.27 8.01
N PHE A 33 5.12 -1.66 8.98
CA PHE A 33 4.68 -2.03 10.32
C PHE A 33 3.87 -0.89 10.97
N LEU A 34 4.36 0.35 10.90
CA LEU A 34 3.63 1.52 11.39
C LEU A 34 2.30 1.72 10.66
N CYS A 35 2.25 1.56 9.33
CA CYS A 35 1.00 1.65 8.57
C CYS A 35 -0.05 0.67 9.09
N TYR A 36 0.33 -0.58 9.34
CA TYR A 36 -0.58 -1.59 9.90
C TYR A 36 -1.14 -1.18 11.27
N ILE A 37 -0.25 -0.77 12.20
CA ILE A 37 -0.67 -0.35 13.55
C ILE A 37 -1.62 0.86 13.47
N ILE A 38 -1.27 1.87 12.67
CA ILE A 38 -2.07 3.10 12.54
C ILE A 38 -3.42 2.80 11.89
N ILE A 39 -3.47 1.97 10.83
CA ILE A 39 -4.74 1.57 10.20
C ILE A 39 -5.63 0.83 11.20
N VAL A 40 -5.08 -0.13 11.95
CA VAL A 40 -5.86 -0.89 12.94
C VAL A 40 -6.49 0.06 13.95
N ILE A 41 -5.72 1.03 14.46
CA ILE A 41 -6.22 2.03 15.40
C ILE A 41 -7.31 2.89 14.74
N ILE A 42 -7.02 3.50 13.58
CA ILE A 42 -7.97 4.40 12.90
C ILE A 42 -9.27 3.67 12.57
N VAL A 43 -9.18 2.51 11.90
CA VAL A 43 -10.34 1.72 11.49
C VAL A 43 -11.15 1.28 12.70
N SER A 44 -10.52 0.80 13.77
CA SER A 44 -11.22 0.41 15.00
C SER A 44 -11.95 1.58 15.66
N LEU A 45 -11.38 2.79 15.59
CA LEU A 45 -12.01 4.00 16.14
C LEU A 45 -13.19 4.48 15.30
N ILE A 46 -13.12 4.38 13.97
CA ILE A 46 -14.16 4.91 13.08
C ILE A 46 -15.28 3.91 12.77
N ILE A 47 -15.01 2.60 12.85
CA ILE A 47 -16.00 1.57 12.48
C ILE A 47 -17.27 1.60 13.35
N LYS A 48 -17.17 2.16 14.57
CA LYS A 48 -18.33 2.42 15.44
C LYS A 48 -19.36 3.36 14.80
N TYR A 49 -18.94 4.23 13.87
CA TYR A 49 -19.81 5.13 13.12
C TYR A 49 -20.34 4.46 11.84
N LYS A 50 -21.17 3.42 12.01
CA LYS A 50 -21.67 2.50 10.96
C LYS A 50 -21.98 3.10 9.58
N LYS A 51 -22.59 4.29 9.52
CA LYS A 51 -22.97 4.93 8.24
C LYS A 51 -21.88 5.81 7.63
N ILE A 52 -20.95 6.33 8.45
CA ILE A 52 -20.03 7.41 8.07
C ILE A 52 -18.57 6.92 8.02
N TYR A 53 -18.26 5.71 8.51
CA TYR A 53 -16.89 5.20 8.50
C TYR A 53 -16.30 5.10 7.08
N ILE A 54 -17.06 4.63 6.09
CA ILE A 54 -16.61 4.56 4.68
C ILE A 54 -16.28 5.95 4.11
N PRO A 55 -17.16 6.96 4.18
CA PRO A 55 -16.81 8.29 3.68
C PRO A 55 -15.65 8.93 4.46
N ILE A 56 -15.50 8.66 5.76
CA ILE A 56 -14.31 9.09 6.53
C ILE A 56 -13.04 8.44 5.98
N MET A 57 -13.06 7.14 5.71
CA MET A 57 -11.91 6.43 5.13
C MET A 57 -11.55 6.98 3.74
N ALA A 58 -12.57 7.25 2.92
CA ALA A 58 -12.38 7.85 1.59
C ALA A 58 -11.78 9.26 1.69
N PHE A 59 -12.27 10.08 2.63
CA PHE A 59 -11.73 11.41 2.87
C PHE A 59 -10.28 11.37 3.36
N LEU A 60 -9.95 10.46 4.28
CA LEU A 60 -8.58 10.25 4.76
C LEU A 60 -7.65 9.82 3.63
N TRP A 61 -8.06 8.85 2.80
CA TRP A 61 -7.27 8.41 1.65
C TRP A 61 -7.04 9.54 0.64
N LEU A 62 -8.07 10.31 0.29
CA LEU A 62 -7.94 11.46 -0.61
C LEU A 62 -7.02 12.54 -0.02
N GLY A 63 -7.17 12.83 1.28
CA GLY A 63 -6.32 13.78 1.99
C GLY A 63 -4.85 13.36 2.02
N LEU A 64 -4.58 12.08 2.27
CA LEU A 64 -3.22 11.52 2.25
C LEU A 64 -2.62 11.52 0.84
N SER A 65 -3.41 11.18 -0.18
CA SER A 65 -2.98 11.23 -1.58
C SER A 65 -2.66 12.66 -2.01
N PHE A 66 -3.49 13.62 -1.61
CA PHE A 66 -3.26 15.03 -1.89
C PHE A 66 -2.02 15.55 -1.16
N LEU A 67 -1.87 15.25 0.12
CA LEU A 67 -0.68 15.60 0.89
C LEU A 67 0.56 15.02 0.20
N SER A 68 0.52 13.75 -0.19
CA SER A 68 1.60 13.07 -0.91
C SER A 68 2.04 13.78 -2.18
N SER A 69 1.11 14.40 -2.92
CA SER A 69 1.45 15.19 -4.13
C SER A 69 2.24 16.47 -3.83
N ARG A 70 2.08 17.03 -2.62
CA ARG A 70 2.72 18.28 -2.16
C ARG A 70 4.01 18.06 -1.37
N LEU A 71 4.29 16.83 -0.96
CA LEU A 71 5.49 16.49 -0.18
C LEU A 71 6.83 16.90 -0.81
N PRO A 72 7.06 16.73 -2.12
CA PRO A 72 8.31 17.13 -2.77
C PRO A 72 8.60 18.63 -2.63
N GLU A 73 7.55 19.45 -2.59
CA GLU A 73 7.64 20.91 -2.44
C GLU A 73 7.86 21.32 -0.98
N LEU A 74 7.25 20.59 -0.03
CA LEU A 74 7.27 20.89 1.40
C LEU A 74 8.55 20.43 2.12
N ILE A 75 9.18 19.34 1.67
CA ILE A 75 10.34 18.75 2.33
C ILE A 75 11.60 18.95 1.47
N LYS A 76 12.05 20.21 1.39
CA LYS A 76 13.40 20.56 0.89
C LYS A 76 14.50 20.44 1.96
N ALA A 77 14.19 20.14 3.23
CA ALA A 77 15.15 20.38 4.32
C ALA A 77 15.17 19.36 5.49
N GLY A 78 14.68 18.12 5.33
CA GLY A 78 14.68 17.14 6.43
C GLY A 78 15.41 15.85 6.07
N GLY A 79 16.64 15.68 6.56
CA GLY A 79 17.43 14.45 6.43
C GLY A 79 17.20 13.46 7.57
N ASN A 80 17.26 12.17 7.23
CA ASN A 80 17.50 10.99 8.08
C ASN A 80 16.83 10.96 9.47
N SER A 81 15.50 10.97 9.51
CA SER A 81 14.73 10.53 10.68
C SER A 81 14.40 9.02 10.61
N LEU A 82 14.13 8.40 11.77
CA LEU A 82 13.69 7.00 11.88
C LEU A 82 12.44 6.67 11.03
N ILE A 83 11.65 7.70 10.70
CA ILE A 83 10.53 7.63 9.78
C ILE A 83 10.88 8.54 8.62
N ASP A 84 11.07 7.97 7.43
CA ASP A 84 11.21 8.75 6.20
C ASP A 84 9.81 9.20 5.78
N VAL A 85 9.47 10.45 6.08
CA VAL A 85 8.14 11.03 5.81
C VAL A 85 7.84 11.03 4.31
N LYS A 86 8.86 11.16 3.45
CA LYS A 86 8.72 11.11 1.98
C LYS A 86 8.28 9.74 1.50
N LEU A 87 8.67 8.68 2.21
CA LEU A 87 8.27 7.31 1.92
C LEU A 87 6.98 6.93 2.65
N PHE A 88 6.84 7.32 3.92
CA PHE A 88 5.74 6.93 4.78
C PHE A 88 4.39 7.46 4.30
N ILE A 89 4.27 8.73 3.92
CA ILE A 89 2.96 9.31 3.53
C ILE A 89 2.39 8.69 2.25
N PRO A 90 3.15 8.53 1.15
CA PRO A 90 2.66 7.82 -0.02
C PRO A 90 2.29 6.37 0.30
N LEU A 91 3.13 5.67 1.07
CA LEU A 91 2.89 4.28 1.47
C LEU A 91 1.60 4.15 2.29
N PHE A 92 1.43 5.03 3.27
CA PHE A 92 0.24 5.08 4.12
C PHE A 92 -1.02 5.37 3.32
N SER A 93 -0.95 6.25 2.30
CA SER A 93 -2.07 6.47 1.38
C SER A 93 -2.50 5.19 0.67
N VAL A 94 -1.54 4.43 0.11
CA VAL A 94 -1.82 3.17 -0.60
C VAL A 94 -2.40 2.12 0.35
N PHE A 95 -1.86 2.02 1.56
CA PHE A 95 -2.37 1.14 2.60
C PHE A 95 -3.80 1.51 3.03
N MET A 96 -4.11 2.81 3.14
CA MET A 96 -5.44 3.30 3.43
C MET A 96 -6.43 3.04 2.28
N ALA A 97 -5.98 3.10 1.02
CA ALA A 97 -6.79 2.68 -0.12
C ALA A 97 -7.17 1.19 -0.02
N GLY A 98 -6.24 0.36 0.44
CA GLY A 98 -6.48 -1.07 0.68
C GLY A 98 -7.52 -1.34 1.75
N SER A 99 -7.42 -0.65 2.89
CA SER A 99 -8.41 -0.78 3.98
C SER A 99 -9.80 -0.27 3.55
N LEU A 100 -9.84 0.80 2.74
CA LEU A 100 -11.08 1.32 2.15
C LEU A 100 -11.72 0.29 1.21
N LEU A 101 -10.95 -0.30 0.28
CA LEU A 101 -11.50 -1.31 -0.64
C LEU A 101 -11.98 -2.54 0.11
N TYR A 102 -11.26 -2.98 1.14
CA TYR A 102 -11.69 -4.08 2.00
C TYR A 102 -13.03 -3.78 2.69
N SER A 103 -13.22 -2.55 3.15
CA SER A 103 -14.51 -2.11 3.74
C SER A 103 -15.63 -2.07 2.70
N LEU A 104 -15.31 -1.70 1.46
CA LEU A 104 -16.24 -1.68 0.33
C LEU A 104 -16.51 -3.07 -0.26
N LYS A 105 -15.74 -4.10 0.09
CA LYS A 105 -15.86 -5.47 -0.44
C LYS A 105 -17.29 -6.02 -0.40
N LYS A 106 -18.07 -5.66 0.63
CA LYS A 106 -19.47 -6.10 0.79
C LYS A 106 -20.43 -5.50 -0.25
N TYR A 107 -20.07 -4.34 -0.80
CA TYR A 107 -20.88 -3.59 -1.77
C TYR A 107 -20.38 -3.77 -3.21
N LEU A 108 -19.13 -4.21 -3.37
CA LEU A 108 -18.48 -4.39 -4.67
C LEU A 108 -18.65 -5.82 -5.19
N ARG A 109 -18.98 -5.93 -6.48
CA ARG A 109 -18.95 -7.21 -7.21
C ARG A 109 -17.68 -7.27 -8.05
N PHE A 110 -16.80 -8.22 -7.76
CA PHE A 110 -15.56 -8.42 -8.52
C PHE A 110 -15.85 -9.16 -9.83
N ASN A 111 -16.20 -8.41 -10.87
CA ASN A 111 -16.45 -8.92 -12.21
C ASN A 111 -15.30 -8.54 -13.18
N LEU A 112 -15.20 -9.25 -14.31
CA LEU A 112 -14.16 -8.98 -15.30
C LEU A 112 -14.29 -7.59 -15.91
N PHE A 113 -15.53 -7.16 -16.20
CA PHE A 113 -15.81 -5.86 -16.80
C PHE A 113 -15.37 -4.69 -15.89
N GLY A 114 -15.69 -4.77 -14.59
CA GLY A 114 -15.21 -3.81 -13.61
C GLY A 114 -13.70 -3.87 -13.43
N GLY A 115 -13.08 -5.04 -13.59
CA GLY A 115 -11.62 -5.17 -13.63
C GLY A 115 -11.01 -4.41 -14.79
N ILE A 116 -11.56 -4.55 -16.01
CA ILE A 116 -11.10 -3.83 -17.20
C ILE A 116 -11.26 -2.32 -17.02
N ILE A 117 -12.43 -1.86 -16.55
CA ILE A 117 -12.66 -0.43 -16.26
C ILE A 117 -11.66 0.08 -15.23
N SER A 118 -11.46 -0.65 -14.12
CA SER A 118 -10.50 -0.27 -13.08
C SER A 118 -9.08 -0.18 -13.62
N LEU A 119 -8.69 -1.09 -14.51
CA LEU A 119 -7.38 -1.08 -15.16
C LEU A 119 -7.20 0.15 -16.06
N ILE A 120 -8.20 0.48 -16.86
CA ILE A 120 -8.18 1.69 -17.72
C ILE A 120 -8.07 2.95 -16.85
N VAL A 121 -8.91 3.06 -15.82
CA VAL A 121 -8.89 4.22 -14.90
C VAL A 121 -7.55 4.33 -14.19
N ALA A 122 -7.01 3.24 -13.65
CA ALA A 122 -5.69 3.22 -13.02
C ALA A 122 -4.60 3.68 -13.99
N SER A 123 -4.61 3.16 -15.23
CA SER A 123 -3.65 3.52 -16.26
C SER A 123 -3.73 5.01 -16.60
N LEU A 124 -4.94 5.54 -16.84
CA LEU A 124 -5.14 6.97 -17.14
C LEU A 124 -4.66 7.88 -16.01
N ILE A 125 -4.91 7.51 -14.74
CA ILE A 125 -4.45 8.29 -13.58
C ILE A 125 -2.92 8.32 -13.53
N ILE A 126 -2.26 7.16 -13.68
CA ILE A 126 -0.80 7.05 -13.60
C ILE A 126 -0.13 7.81 -14.74
N THR A 127 -0.65 7.71 -15.97
CA THR A 127 -0.08 8.42 -17.12
C THR A 127 -0.29 9.92 -17.04
N SER A 128 -1.42 10.37 -16.48
CA SER A 128 -1.71 11.80 -16.31
C SER A 128 -0.90 12.45 -15.18
N PHE A 129 -0.58 11.68 -14.13
CA PHE A 129 0.14 12.16 -12.96
C PHE A 129 1.32 11.24 -12.59
N PRO A 130 2.47 11.31 -13.29
CA PRO A 130 3.57 10.35 -13.12
C PRO A 130 4.16 10.27 -11.71
N ASN A 131 4.16 11.38 -10.97
CA ASN A 131 4.84 11.47 -9.67
C ASN A 131 3.99 10.97 -8.49
N PHE A 132 2.66 11.08 -8.58
CA PHE A 132 1.74 10.80 -7.47
C PHE A 132 0.41 10.15 -7.89
N GLY A 133 0.28 9.75 -9.16
CA GLY A 133 -0.93 9.12 -9.66
C GLY A 133 -1.15 7.72 -9.06
N TYR A 134 -0.08 7.03 -8.67
CA TYR A 134 -0.19 5.67 -8.14
C TYR A 134 -0.96 5.61 -6.81
N GLN A 135 -0.92 6.65 -5.97
CA GLN A 135 -1.68 6.77 -4.72
C GLN A 135 -3.19 6.81 -4.99
N TYR A 136 -3.59 7.54 -6.04
CA TYR A 136 -4.99 7.65 -6.48
C TYR A 136 -5.43 6.41 -7.27
N ALA A 137 -4.52 5.77 -7.98
CA ALA A 137 -4.77 4.55 -8.73
C ALA A 137 -4.87 3.30 -7.83
N ALA A 138 -4.30 3.35 -6.62
CA ALA A 138 -4.21 2.23 -5.69
C ALA A 138 -5.49 1.39 -5.50
N PRO A 139 -6.69 1.96 -5.20
CA PRO A 139 -7.88 1.14 -5.01
C PRO A 139 -8.32 0.43 -6.30
N PHE A 140 -8.09 1.03 -7.47
CA PHE A 140 -8.40 0.44 -8.77
C PHE A 140 -7.44 -0.70 -9.13
N ILE A 141 -6.14 -0.52 -8.88
CA ILE A 141 -5.14 -1.58 -9.04
C ILE A 141 -5.50 -2.77 -8.15
N LEU A 142 -5.83 -2.50 -6.88
CA LEU A 142 -6.21 -3.55 -5.94
C LEU A 142 -7.50 -4.28 -6.37
N PHE A 143 -8.46 -3.56 -6.96
CA PHE A 143 -9.65 -4.17 -7.55
C PHE A 143 -9.30 -5.15 -8.66
N VAL A 144 -8.37 -4.78 -9.57
CA VAL A 144 -7.86 -5.67 -10.62
C VAL A 144 -7.21 -6.91 -10.01
N VAL A 145 -6.36 -6.73 -9.00
CA VAL A 145 -5.70 -7.85 -8.29
C VAL A 145 -6.74 -8.81 -7.70
N PHE A 146 -7.80 -8.31 -7.07
CA PHE A 146 -8.87 -9.16 -6.54
C PHE A 146 -9.67 -9.89 -7.63
N VAL A 147 -9.94 -9.25 -8.77
CA VAL A 147 -10.59 -9.91 -9.91
C VAL A 147 -9.74 -11.07 -10.44
N ILE A 148 -8.42 -10.87 -10.54
CA ILE A 148 -7.48 -11.92 -10.96
C ILE A 148 -7.41 -13.03 -9.90
N ALA A 149 -7.23 -12.67 -8.63
CA ALA A 149 -7.14 -13.62 -7.52
C ALA A 149 -8.39 -14.50 -7.39
N ASN A 150 -9.59 -13.95 -7.63
CA ASN A 150 -10.83 -14.72 -7.61
C ASN A 150 -10.95 -15.72 -8.77
N LYS A 151 -10.22 -15.51 -9.88
CA LYS A 151 -10.28 -16.38 -11.07
C LYS A 151 -9.17 -17.42 -11.11
N ILE A 152 -8.04 -17.20 -10.45
CA ILE A 152 -6.93 -18.16 -10.41
C ILE A 152 -7.19 -19.15 -9.27
N PRO A 153 -7.58 -20.41 -9.56
CA PRO A 153 -7.76 -21.40 -8.51
C PRO A 153 -6.42 -21.73 -7.86
N SER A 154 -6.40 -21.80 -6.52
CA SER A 154 -5.22 -22.29 -5.80
C SER A 154 -4.85 -23.71 -6.25
N PRO A 155 -3.58 -23.99 -6.60
CA PRO A 155 -3.12 -25.30 -7.03
C PRO A 155 -3.43 -26.40 -6.00
N LYS A 156 -3.86 -27.57 -6.47
CA LYS A 156 -4.28 -28.68 -5.60
C LYS A 156 -3.19 -29.15 -4.62
N TRP A 157 -1.91 -29.01 -4.97
CA TRP A 157 -0.79 -29.38 -4.09
C TRP A 157 -0.55 -28.41 -2.92
N ILE A 158 -1.00 -27.15 -3.02
CA ILE A 158 -0.88 -26.15 -1.94
C ILE A 158 -1.98 -26.41 -0.90
N LYS A 159 -3.20 -26.71 -1.38
CA LYS A 159 -4.35 -26.99 -0.54
C LYS A 159 -4.18 -28.16 0.43
N LYS A 160 -3.25 -29.09 0.16
CA LYS A 160 -3.04 -30.29 0.99
C LYS A 160 -2.36 -29.96 2.32
N ASN A 161 -1.58 -28.87 2.37
CA ASN A 161 -0.86 -28.42 3.57
C ASN A 161 -1.37 -27.07 4.09
N ASP A 162 -2.49 -26.59 3.57
CA ASP A 162 -3.09 -25.32 3.99
C ASP A 162 -3.97 -25.57 5.21
N LEU A 163 -3.57 -25.05 6.38
CA LEU A 163 -4.26 -25.23 7.67
C LEU A 163 -5.34 -24.16 7.92
N SER A 164 -5.71 -23.36 6.91
CA SER A 164 -6.76 -22.34 6.98
C SER A 164 -8.12 -22.82 6.51
#